data_AF-A0A284QTA4-F1
#
_entry.id   AF-A0A284QTA4-F1
#
_cell.length_a   1.000
_cell.length_b   1.000
_cell.length_c   1.000
_cell.angle_alpha   90.00
_cell.angle_beta   90.00
_cell.angle_gamma   90.00
#
_symmetry.space_group_name_H-M   'P 1'
#
loop_
_entity.id
_entity.type
_entity.pdbx_description
1 polymer ?
#
loop_
_entity_poly.entity_id
_entity_poly.type
_entity_poly.pdbx_seq_one_letter_code
_entity_poly.pdbx_strand_id
1 'polypeptide(L)'
;MPGHAKSNTKKSQIQGELMEKWLQIAAEAYQTEQTQELLPMERWKGYGEICKEAIESCWKETHQHIHLSRSTLRRIVKGGQTMCEFNAGKRWLLPEEEEVILKYAISLAERGFPCSQRRLREHINSILEAHEDPNFEPVGENFVGCWAERHSERLKPFWSHALDHSRVRAVNVYTKEGYFKLLKETIEGRDDKEPIAPELIFGTDETGIQKGIGTSERVYGPANRSVQHQQRSGDRENIMVIETICADGTSLAPSVIFKGEGYQVSWKQENPLNALYVPAIILVKFSFNIHTWNRLGYFKKGYTDGEIGVAWITNFDKQTKAKAGGK
;
A
#
# COMPACT_ATOMS: atom_id res chain seq x y z
N MET A 1 -8.46 7.42 -6.58
CA MET A 1 -7.87 6.57 -7.65
C MET A 1 -9.01 5.88 -8.36
N PRO A 2 -9.15 6.02 -9.70
CA PRO A 2 -10.12 5.23 -10.46
C PRO A 2 -9.83 3.74 -10.25
N GLY A 3 -10.85 2.98 -9.84
CA GLY A 3 -10.69 1.58 -9.45
C GLY A 3 -10.23 0.72 -10.63
N HIS A 4 -9.22 -0.12 -10.40
CA HIS A 4 -8.81 -1.13 -11.37
C HIS A 4 -10.00 -1.95 -11.85
N ALA A 5 -9.99 -2.30 -13.15
CA ALA A 5 -11.00 -3.17 -13.72
C ALA A 5 -11.09 -4.47 -12.91
N LYS A 6 -12.30 -4.86 -12.52
CA LYS A 6 -12.55 -6.14 -11.85
C LYS A 6 -12.07 -7.28 -12.76
N SER A 7 -11.51 -8.32 -12.16
CA SER A 7 -11.15 -9.55 -12.86
C SER A 7 -12.38 -10.19 -13.52
N ASN A 8 -12.15 -11.04 -14.52
CA ASN A 8 -13.24 -11.78 -15.17
C ASN A 8 -13.95 -12.70 -14.18
N THR A 9 -13.21 -13.36 -13.29
CA THR A 9 -13.77 -14.20 -12.22
C THR A 9 -14.71 -13.40 -11.32
N LYS A 10 -14.30 -12.21 -10.87
CA LYS A 10 -15.13 -11.39 -9.99
C LYS A 10 -16.37 -10.85 -10.69
N LYS A 11 -16.26 -10.50 -11.99
CA LYS A 11 -17.42 -10.11 -12.81
C LYS A 11 -18.43 -11.26 -12.92
N SER A 12 -17.95 -12.48 -13.22
CA SER A 12 -18.79 -13.67 -13.28
C SER A 12 -19.45 -14.00 -11.94
N GLN A 13 -18.73 -13.82 -10.82
CA GLN A 13 -19.29 -13.99 -9.48
C GLN A 13 -20.45 -13.00 -9.23
N ILE A 14 -20.22 -11.70 -9.45
CA ILE A 14 -21.25 -10.66 -9.26
C ILE A 14 -22.48 -10.93 -10.13
N GLN A 15 -22.27 -11.31 -11.38
CA GLN A 15 -23.38 -11.63 -12.29
C GLN A 15 -24.15 -12.88 -11.84
N GLY A 16 -23.45 -13.90 -11.32
CA GLY A 16 -24.06 -15.11 -10.77
C GLY A 16 -24.91 -14.83 -9.53
N GLU A 17 -24.38 -14.08 -8.57
CA GLU A 17 -25.08 -13.66 -7.35
C GLU A 17 -26.31 -12.81 -7.66
N LEU A 18 -26.19 -11.87 -8.61
CA LEU A 18 -27.32 -11.07 -9.08
C LEU A 18 -28.40 -11.95 -9.72
N MET A 19 -28.00 -12.88 -10.60
CA MET A 19 -28.93 -13.78 -11.26
C MET A 19 -29.65 -14.69 -10.26
N GLU A 20 -28.96 -15.20 -9.24
CA GLU A 20 -29.55 -16.01 -8.18
C GLU A 20 -30.57 -15.23 -7.34
N LYS A 21 -30.21 -14.02 -6.90
CA LYS A 21 -31.12 -13.13 -6.17
C LYS A 21 -32.43 -12.92 -6.93
N TRP A 22 -32.35 -12.56 -8.21
CA TRP A 22 -33.54 -12.31 -9.01
C TRP A 22 -34.31 -13.58 -9.38
N LEU A 23 -33.64 -14.73 -9.45
CA LEU A 23 -34.30 -16.02 -9.64
C LEU A 23 -35.13 -16.42 -8.42
N GLN A 24 -34.64 -16.16 -7.20
CA GLN A 24 -35.38 -16.38 -5.95
C GLN A 24 -36.58 -15.44 -5.85
N ILE A 25 -36.38 -14.13 -6.10
CA ILE A 25 -37.47 -13.14 -6.13
C ILE A 25 -38.56 -13.55 -7.15
N ALA A 26 -38.16 -14.00 -8.34
CA ALA A 26 -39.11 -14.48 -9.35
C ALA A 26 -39.85 -15.75 -8.91
N ALA A 27 -39.21 -16.66 -8.18
CA ALA A 27 -39.83 -17.87 -7.65
C ALA A 27 -40.88 -17.54 -6.58
N GLU A 28 -40.55 -16.63 -5.65
CA GLU A 28 -41.46 -16.13 -4.63
C GLU A 28 -42.64 -15.36 -5.22
N ALA A 29 -42.39 -14.50 -6.22
CA ALA A 29 -43.43 -13.78 -6.96
C ALA A 29 -44.39 -14.76 -7.64
N TYR A 30 -43.88 -15.82 -8.27
CA TYR A 30 -44.73 -16.86 -8.87
C TYR A 30 -45.59 -17.57 -7.83
N GLN A 31 -45.02 -17.97 -6.69
CA GLN A 31 -45.78 -18.62 -5.63
C GLN A 31 -46.89 -17.71 -5.07
N THR A 32 -46.57 -16.42 -4.88
CA THR A 32 -47.53 -15.42 -4.40
C THR A 32 -48.69 -15.23 -5.39
N GLU A 33 -48.38 -15.11 -6.68
CA GLU A 33 -49.37 -15.00 -7.76
C GLU A 33 -50.33 -16.21 -7.79
N GLN A 34 -49.81 -17.43 -7.56
CA GLN A 34 -50.63 -18.64 -7.52
C GLN A 34 -51.56 -18.73 -6.30
N THR A 35 -51.25 -18.00 -5.22
CA THR A 35 -52.08 -17.93 -4.01
C THR A 35 -53.07 -16.77 -4.02
N GLN A 36 -52.97 -15.86 -4.99
CA GLN A 36 -53.82 -14.68 -5.08
C GLN A 36 -55.19 -15.03 -5.66
N GLU A 37 -56.25 -14.55 -5.00
CA GLU A 37 -57.62 -14.61 -5.54
C GLU A 37 -57.73 -13.68 -6.76
N LEU A 38 -58.04 -14.27 -7.92
CA LEU A 38 -58.21 -13.54 -9.18
C LEU A 38 -59.57 -12.86 -9.25
N LEU A 39 -59.58 -11.63 -9.78
CA LEU A 39 -60.84 -10.97 -10.14
C LEU A 39 -61.48 -11.67 -11.35
N PRO A 40 -62.81 -11.54 -11.54
CA PRO A 40 -63.49 -12.12 -12.69
C PRO A 40 -62.87 -11.59 -14.00
N MET A 41 -62.38 -12.49 -14.86
CA MET A 41 -61.64 -12.27 -16.12
C MET A 41 -60.11 -12.16 -16.04
N GLU A 42 -59.49 -12.19 -14.86
CA GLU A 42 -58.03 -12.24 -14.77
C GLU A 42 -57.49 -13.68 -14.90
N ARG A 43 -56.27 -13.81 -15.44
CA ARG A 43 -55.53 -15.07 -15.52
C ARG A 43 -54.24 -14.93 -14.73
N TRP A 44 -53.83 -15.99 -14.04
CA TRP A 44 -52.51 -16.01 -13.40
C TRP A 44 -51.41 -15.81 -14.41
N LYS A 45 -50.39 -15.03 -14.01
CA LYS A 45 -49.19 -14.84 -14.81
C LYS A 45 -48.45 -16.16 -14.99
N GLY A 46 -47.98 -16.38 -16.22
CA GLY A 46 -47.12 -17.52 -16.54
C GLY A 46 -45.68 -17.28 -16.12
N TYR A 47 -44.87 -18.35 -16.02
CA TYR A 47 -43.43 -18.25 -15.73
C TYR A 47 -42.68 -17.25 -16.63
N GLY A 48 -43.05 -17.15 -17.91
CA GLY A 48 -42.42 -16.22 -18.85
C GLY A 48 -42.73 -14.74 -18.57
N GLU A 49 -43.92 -14.44 -18.06
CA GLU A 49 -44.33 -13.07 -17.71
C GLU A 49 -43.60 -12.63 -16.43
N ILE A 50 -43.56 -13.49 -15.42
CA ILE A 50 -42.83 -13.23 -14.18
C ILE A 50 -41.32 -13.10 -14.41
N CYS A 51 -40.72 -13.89 -15.30
CA CYS A 51 -39.34 -13.69 -15.70
C CYS A 51 -39.11 -12.31 -16.34
N LYS A 52 -40.02 -11.82 -17.20
CA LYS A 52 -39.90 -10.49 -17.81
C LYS A 52 -40.00 -9.38 -16.76
N GLU A 53 -40.98 -9.47 -15.87
CA GLU A 53 -41.14 -8.52 -14.76
C GLU A 53 -39.91 -8.48 -13.85
N ALA A 54 -39.32 -9.65 -13.54
CA ALA A 54 -38.09 -9.73 -12.76
C ALA A 54 -36.88 -9.12 -13.50
N ILE A 55 -36.75 -9.33 -14.81
CA ILE A 55 -35.69 -8.71 -15.63
C ILE A 55 -35.84 -7.19 -15.67
N GLU A 56 -37.06 -6.68 -15.84
CA GLU A 56 -37.34 -5.24 -15.85
C GLU A 56 -37.08 -4.59 -14.49
N SER A 57 -37.50 -5.25 -13.40
CA SER A 57 -37.22 -4.80 -12.03
C SER A 57 -35.72 -4.81 -11.72
N CYS A 58 -34.99 -5.83 -12.18
CA CYS A 58 -33.52 -5.88 -12.08
C CYS A 58 -32.86 -4.70 -12.78
N TRP A 59 -33.31 -4.38 -14.00
CA TRP A 59 -32.79 -3.23 -14.73
C TRP A 59 -33.07 -1.91 -14.01
N LYS A 60 -34.28 -1.70 -13.50
CA LYS A 60 -34.65 -0.50 -12.75
C LYS A 60 -33.82 -0.30 -11.49
N GLU A 61 -33.54 -1.37 -10.74
CA GLU A 61 -32.75 -1.29 -9.50
C GLU A 61 -31.25 -1.17 -9.75
N THR A 62 -30.70 -2.06 -10.58
CA THR A 62 -29.24 -2.27 -10.66
C THR A 62 -28.61 -1.77 -11.95
N HIS A 63 -29.43 -1.43 -12.96
CA HIS A 63 -28.98 -1.09 -14.32
C HIS A 63 -28.08 -2.17 -14.94
N GLN A 64 -28.31 -3.43 -14.55
CA GLN A 64 -27.61 -4.59 -15.09
C GLN A 64 -28.57 -5.53 -15.81
N HIS A 65 -28.12 -6.08 -16.93
CA HIS A 65 -28.87 -7.07 -17.68
C HIS A 65 -28.65 -8.47 -17.10
N ILE A 66 -29.76 -9.14 -16.78
CA ILE A 66 -29.77 -10.55 -16.38
C ILE A 66 -30.57 -11.37 -17.40
N HIS A 67 -30.27 -12.66 -17.48
CA HIS A 67 -31.00 -13.60 -18.32
C HIS A 67 -31.68 -14.66 -17.45
N LEU A 68 -33.01 -14.63 -17.39
CA LEU A 68 -33.83 -15.59 -16.65
C LEU A 68 -34.64 -16.45 -17.64
N SER A 69 -34.42 -17.76 -17.63
CA SER A 69 -35.18 -18.70 -18.46
C SER A 69 -36.41 -19.22 -17.72
N ARG A 70 -37.55 -19.27 -18.43
CA ARG A 70 -38.80 -19.88 -17.94
C ARG A 70 -38.60 -21.32 -17.45
N SER A 71 -37.71 -22.07 -18.08
CA SER A 71 -37.43 -23.47 -17.74
C SER A 71 -36.69 -23.57 -16.41
N THR A 72 -35.75 -22.64 -16.18
CA THR A 72 -35.01 -22.55 -14.91
C THR A 72 -35.94 -22.17 -13.77
N LEU A 73 -36.77 -21.14 -13.94
CA LEU A 73 -37.76 -20.74 -12.93
C LEU A 73 -38.72 -21.89 -12.59
N ARG A 74 -39.27 -22.56 -13.61
CA ARG A 74 -40.14 -23.73 -13.41
C ARG A 74 -39.45 -24.85 -12.63
N ARG A 75 -38.16 -25.08 -12.86
CA ARG A 75 -37.38 -26.10 -12.13
C ARG A 75 -37.24 -25.73 -10.66
N ILE A 76 -36.91 -24.48 -10.35
CA ILE A 76 -36.76 -23.99 -8.97
C ILE A 76 -38.10 -24.05 -8.22
N VAL A 77 -39.17 -23.54 -8.83
CA VAL A 77 -40.52 -23.56 -8.21
C VAL A 77 -40.98 -24.99 -7.89
N LYS A 78 -40.55 -25.99 -8.67
CA LYS A 78 -40.83 -27.41 -8.42
C LYS A 78 -39.93 -28.07 -7.36
N GLY A 79 -39.13 -27.29 -6.62
CA GLY A 79 -38.22 -27.78 -5.58
C GLY A 79 -36.85 -28.24 -6.10
N GLY A 80 -36.48 -27.87 -7.34
CA GLY A 80 -35.12 -28.09 -7.82
C GLY A 80 -34.15 -27.06 -7.26
N GLN A 81 -32.87 -27.42 -7.16
CA GLN A 81 -31.82 -26.53 -6.66
C GLN A 81 -31.30 -25.55 -7.72
N THR A 82 -30.80 -24.40 -7.27
CA THR A 82 -30.07 -23.46 -8.12
C THR A 82 -28.70 -24.02 -8.48
N MET A 83 -28.11 -23.49 -9.56
CA MET A 83 -26.75 -23.90 -9.93
C MET A 83 -25.72 -23.42 -8.90
N CYS A 84 -25.98 -22.30 -8.23
CA CYS A 84 -25.15 -21.78 -7.16
C CYS A 84 -25.24 -22.67 -5.91
N GLU A 85 -26.43 -23.10 -5.49
CA GLU A 85 -26.62 -24.07 -4.40
C GLU A 85 -25.93 -25.40 -4.70
N PHE A 86 -26.11 -25.92 -5.93
CA PHE A 86 -25.44 -27.15 -6.36
C PHE A 86 -23.91 -27.03 -6.34
N ASN A 87 -23.38 -25.89 -6.79
CA ASN A 87 -21.94 -25.63 -6.74
C ASN A 87 -21.44 -25.36 -5.32
N ALA A 88 -22.27 -24.79 -4.45
CA ALA A 88 -21.96 -24.61 -3.03
C ALA A 88 -21.81 -25.96 -2.33
N GLY A 89 -22.61 -26.95 -2.70
CA GLY A 89 -22.46 -28.34 -2.23
C GLY A 89 -21.20 -29.06 -2.73
N LYS A 90 -20.47 -28.50 -3.71
CA LYS A 90 -19.20 -29.04 -4.22
C LYS A 90 -17.97 -28.33 -3.65
N ARG A 91 -18.16 -27.48 -2.64
CA ARG A 91 -17.04 -26.76 -2.02
C ARG A 91 -16.19 -27.74 -1.22
N TRP A 92 -14.89 -27.47 -1.22
CA TRP A 92 -13.93 -28.18 -0.38
C TRP A 92 -14.10 -27.83 1.10
N LEU A 93 -14.43 -26.56 1.40
CA LEU A 93 -14.56 -26.06 2.77
C LEU A 93 -16.02 -25.77 3.09
N LEU A 94 -16.40 -26.05 4.34
CA LEU A 94 -17.68 -25.62 4.89
C LEU A 94 -17.68 -24.10 5.12
N PRO A 95 -18.83 -23.41 5.06
CA PRO A 95 -18.92 -21.97 5.30
C PRO A 95 -18.31 -21.53 6.63
N GLU A 96 -18.47 -22.34 7.68
CA GLU A 96 -17.93 -22.08 9.02
C GLU A 96 -16.40 -22.14 9.02
N GLU A 97 -15.81 -23.08 8.27
CA GLU A 97 -14.36 -23.25 8.15
C GLU A 97 -13.75 -22.11 7.33
N GLU A 98 -14.40 -21.72 6.23
CA GLU A 98 -14.01 -20.55 5.45
C GLU A 98 -13.95 -19.29 6.34
N GLU A 99 -14.92 -19.12 7.24
CA GLU A 99 -14.95 -17.97 8.16
C GLU A 99 -13.83 -18.02 9.22
N VAL A 100 -13.51 -19.20 9.74
CA VAL A 100 -12.39 -19.38 10.70
C VAL A 100 -11.06 -19.04 10.03
N ILE A 101 -10.80 -19.57 8.83
CA ILE A 101 -9.57 -19.29 8.07
C ILE A 101 -9.46 -17.80 7.75
N LEU A 102 -10.57 -17.17 7.38
CA LEU A 102 -10.60 -15.76 7.04
C LEU A 102 -10.32 -14.87 8.26
N LYS A 103 -10.98 -15.12 9.40
CA LYS A 103 -10.70 -14.41 10.67
C LYS A 103 -9.25 -14.60 11.10
N TYR A 104 -8.73 -15.81 10.99
CA TYR A 104 -7.35 -16.12 11.31
C TYR A 104 -6.37 -15.33 10.44
N ALA A 105 -6.56 -15.35 9.11
CA ALA A 105 -5.72 -14.62 8.16
C ALA A 105 -5.70 -13.10 8.41
N ILE A 106 -6.87 -12.51 8.71
CA ILE A 106 -6.98 -11.08 9.05
C ILE A 106 -6.23 -10.79 10.36
N SER A 107 -6.46 -11.58 11.41
CA SER A 107 -5.83 -11.37 12.71
C SER A 107 -4.29 -11.45 12.66
N LEU A 108 -3.75 -12.31 11.81
CA LEU A 108 -2.31 -12.43 11.59
C LEU A 108 -1.76 -11.23 10.82
N ALA A 109 -2.48 -10.76 9.80
CA ALA A 109 -2.10 -9.56 9.06
C ALA A 109 -2.08 -8.31 9.97
N GLU A 110 -3.07 -8.14 10.84
CA GLU A 110 -3.15 -7.03 11.81
C GLU A 110 -1.98 -7.05 12.80
N ARG A 111 -1.47 -8.23 13.15
CA ARG A 111 -0.28 -8.41 14.01
C ARG A 111 1.04 -8.20 13.27
N GLY A 112 1.01 -7.90 11.97
CA GLY A 112 2.20 -7.71 11.14
C GLY A 112 2.80 -9.00 10.58
N PHE A 113 2.07 -10.12 10.65
CA PHE A 113 2.48 -11.42 10.13
C PHE A 113 1.54 -11.90 9.01
N PRO A 114 1.42 -11.17 7.90
CA PRO A 114 0.49 -11.56 6.83
C PRO A 114 0.85 -12.94 6.26
N CYS A 115 -0.16 -13.78 6.06
CA CYS A 115 0.01 -15.10 5.45
C CYS A 115 0.34 -14.98 3.96
N SER A 116 1.34 -15.75 3.50
CA SER A 116 1.53 -15.99 2.07
C SER A 116 0.49 -16.98 1.53
N GLN A 117 0.28 -16.98 0.22
CA GLN A 117 -0.60 -17.94 -0.46
C GLN A 117 -0.26 -19.39 -0.11
N ARG A 118 1.04 -19.71 -0.03
CA ARG A 118 1.53 -21.02 0.40
C ARG A 118 1.11 -21.37 1.82
N ARG A 119 1.31 -20.46 2.78
CA ARG A 119 0.96 -20.70 4.19
C ARG A 119 -0.55 -20.87 4.38
N LEU A 120 -1.34 -20.07 3.69
CA LEU A 120 -2.80 -20.19 3.78
C LEU A 120 -3.27 -21.52 3.21
N ARG A 121 -2.65 -21.99 2.11
CA ARG A 121 -2.89 -23.31 1.54
C ARG A 121 -2.56 -24.44 2.52
N GLU A 122 -1.45 -24.34 3.25
CA GLU A 122 -1.07 -25.32 4.28
C GLU A 122 -2.12 -25.38 5.40
N HIS A 123 -2.61 -24.24 5.88
CA HIS A 123 -3.66 -24.19 6.88
C HIS A 123 -4.98 -24.79 6.38
N ILE A 124 -5.36 -24.50 5.13
CA ILE A 124 -6.56 -25.07 4.49
C ILE A 124 -6.42 -26.59 4.37
N ASN A 125 -5.29 -27.08 3.86
CA ASN A 125 -5.07 -28.53 3.74
C ASN A 125 -5.07 -29.22 5.11
N SER A 126 -4.52 -28.58 6.15
CA SER A 126 -4.55 -29.15 7.52
C SER A 126 -5.99 -29.33 8.03
N ILE A 127 -6.91 -28.45 7.66
CA ILE A 127 -8.34 -28.57 8.02
C ILE A 127 -8.97 -29.72 7.24
N LEU A 128 -8.70 -29.81 5.94
CA LEU A 128 -9.25 -30.87 5.08
C LEU A 128 -8.69 -32.25 5.44
N GLU A 129 -7.41 -32.35 5.83
CA GLU A 129 -6.82 -33.59 6.36
C GLU A 129 -7.55 -34.06 7.62
N ALA A 130 -8.02 -33.12 8.46
CA ALA A 130 -8.78 -33.43 9.67
C ALA A 130 -10.21 -33.91 9.39
N HIS A 131 -10.70 -33.84 8.14
CA HIS A 131 -11.98 -34.47 7.75
C HIS A 131 -11.88 -35.99 7.63
N GLU A 132 -10.67 -36.55 7.66
CA GLU A 132 -10.40 -37.99 7.54
C GLU A 132 -10.97 -38.61 6.24
N ASP A 133 -11.04 -37.84 5.16
CA ASP A 133 -11.49 -38.35 3.86
C ASP A 133 -10.47 -39.37 3.30
N PRO A 134 -10.87 -40.63 3.03
CA PRO A 134 -9.99 -41.65 2.46
C PRO A 134 -9.38 -41.30 1.10
N ASN A 135 -9.99 -40.36 0.36
CA ASN A 135 -9.52 -39.89 -0.94
C ASN A 135 -8.98 -38.45 -0.89
N PHE A 136 -8.50 -38.02 0.27
CA PHE A 136 -7.97 -36.67 0.43
C PHE A 136 -6.86 -36.36 -0.58
N GLU A 137 -7.08 -35.31 -1.37
CA GLU A 137 -6.10 -34.72 -2.25
C GLU A 137 -5.88 -33.25 -1.86
N PRO A 138 -4.63 -32.79 -1.72
CA PRO A 138 -4.33 -31.41 -1.38
C PRO A 138 -4.93 -30.41 -2.37
N VAL A 139 -5.38 -29.26 -1.88
CA VAL A 139 -5.91 -28.22 -2.77
C VAL A 139 -4.82 -27.70 -3.73
N GLY A 140 -5.22 -27.48 -4.98
CA GLY A 140 -4.34 -26.98 -6.04
C GLY A 140 -3.81 -25.56 -5.78
N GLU A 141 -2.76 -25.18 -6.51
CA GLU A 141 -2.05 -23.90 -6.30
C GLU A 141 -2.95 -22.67 -6.42
N ASN A 142 -3.91 -22.70 -7.35
CA ASN A 142 -4.82 -21.59 -7.62
C ASN A 142 -5.99 -21.49 -6.63
N PHE A 143 -6.22 -22.51 -5.79
CA PHE A 143 -7.36 -22.54 -4.87
C PHE A 143 -7.41 -21.31 -3.98
N VAL A 144 -6.27 -20.95 -3.36
CA VAL A 144 -6.18 -19.82 -2.45
C VAL A 144 -6.42 -18.49 -3.16
N GLY A 145 -5.95 -18.35 -4.41
CA GLY A 145 -6.22 -17.17 -5.23
C GLY A 145 -7.71 -16.98 -5.50
N CYS A 146 -8.37 -18.06 -5.94
CA CYS A 146 -9.82 -18.05 -6.15
C CYS A 146 -10.62 -17.84 -4.86
N TRP A 147 -10.19 -18.46 -3.75
CA TRP A 147 -10.79 -18.28 -2.43
C TRP A 147 -10.66 -16.82 -1.96
N ALA A 148 -9.47 -16.23 -2.03
CA ALA A 148 -9.25 -14.83 -1.63
C ALA A 148 -10.04 -13.85 -2.52
N GLU A 149 -10.18 -14.15 -3.81
CA GLU A 149 -10.97 -13.36 -4.74
C GLU A 149 -12.47 -13.39 -4.44
N ARG A 150 -13.01 -14.54 -4.01
CA ARG A 150 -14.40 -14.63 -3.53
C ARG A 150 -14.62 -13.71 -2.34
N HIS A 151 -13.68 -13.69 -1.41
CA HIS A 151 -13.72 -12.87 -0.20
C HIS A 151 -13.03 -11.50 -0.37
N SER A 152 -12.93 -10.99 -1.60
CA SER A 152 -12.21 -9.74 -1.93
C SER A 152 -12.69 -8.49 -1.18
N GLU A 153 -13.90 -8.54 -0.62
CA GLU A 153 -14.46 -7.46 0.19
C GLU A 153 -13.78 -7.35 1.56
N ARG A 154 -13.28 -8.48 2.09
CA ARG A 154 -12.66 -8.58 3.42
C ARG A 154 -11.17 -8.86 3.36
N LEU A 155 -10.70 -9.58 2.33
CA LEU A 155 -9.29 -9.95 2.16
C LEU A 155 -8.80 -9.55 0.77
N LYS A 156 -7.65 -8.87 0.70
CA LYS A 156 -7.03 -8.49 -0.58
C LYS A 156 -5.55 -8.85 -0.60
N PRO A 157 -4.99 -9.20 -1.78
CA PRO A 157 -3.55 -9.37 -1.92
C PRO A 157 -2.84 -8.02 -1.87
N PHE A 158 -1.70 -7.97 -1.17
CA PHE A 158 -0.83 -6.80 -1.09
C PHE A 158 0.61 -7.20 -1.38
N TRP A 159 1.39 -6.26 -1.92
CA TRP A 159 2.83 -6.39 -1.95
C TRP A 159 3.38 -6.07 -0.56
N SER A 160 4.07 -7.04 0.04
CA SER A 160 4.74 -6.82 1.31
C SER A 160 6.04 -6.04 1.08
N HIS A 161 6.24 -4.97 1.83
CA HIS A 161 7.55 -4.33 1.96
C HIS A 161 8.21 -4.80 3.25
N ALA A 162 9.50 -5.12 3.19
CA ALA A 162 10.25 -5.44 4.40
C ALA A 162 10.29 -4.18 5.29
N LEU A 163 9.71 -4.29 6.48
CA LEU A 163 9.88 -3.30 7.52
C LEU A 163 11.01 -3.79 8.43
N ASP A 164 12.03 -2.96 8.64
CA ASP A 164 13.10 -3.29 9.59
C ASP A 164 12.51 -3.50 10.99
N HIS A 165 12.99 -4.52 11.70
CA HIS A 165 12.52 -4.90 13.03
C HIS A 165 12.64 -3.75 14.04
N SER A 166 13.66 -2.89 13.88
CA SER A 166 13.82 -1.65 14.66
C SER A 166 12.63 -0.69 14.48
N ARG A 167 12.17 -0.53 13.23
CA ARG A 167 11.02 0.31 12.86
C ARG A 167 9.71 -0.32 13.29
N VAL A 168 9.55 -1.65 13.17
CA VAL A 168 8.36 -2.35 13.67
C VAL A 168 8.18 -2.11 15.17
N ARG A 169 9.28 -2.26 15.94
CA ARG A 169 9.28 -2.08 17.39
C ARG A 169 8.98 -0.63 17.80
N ALA A 170 9.46 0.35 17.04
CA ALA A 170 9.18 1.77 17.26
C ALA A 170 7.74 2.16 16.89
N VAL A 171 7.06 1.39 16.04
CA VAL A 171 5.69 1.64 15.55
C VAL A 171 4.62 1.08 16.50
N ASN A 172 4.87 1.08 17.81
CA ASN A 172 3.86 0.76 18.81
C ASN A 172 2.93 1.98 19.02
N VAL A 173 1.62 1.75 19.11
CA VAL A 173 0.60 2.79 19.35
C VAL A 173 0.94 3.62 20.59
N TYR A 174 1.27 2.95 21.70
CA TYR A 174 1.63 3.62 22.95
C TYR A 174 2.92 4.44 22.83
N THR A 175 3.91 3.93 22.11
CA THR A 175 5.19 4.64 21.89
C THR A 175 4.98 5.87 21.01
N LYS A 176 4.16 5.77 19.97
CA LYS A 176 3.79 6.90 19.12
C LYS A 176 3.00 7.94 19.91
N GLU A 177 1.99 7.52 20.65
CA GLU A 177 1.16 8.42 21.45
C GLU A 177 2.01 9.15 22.51
N GLY A 178 2.85 8.42 23.25
CA GLY A 178 3.78 9.01 24.22
C GLY A 178 4.77 9.97 23.56
N TYR A 179 5.33 9.62 22.40
CA TYR A 179 6.22 10.50 21.64
C TYR A 179 5.52 11.78 21.19
N PHE A 180 4.34 11.69 20.58
CA PHE A 180 3.61 12.86 20.10
C PHE A 180 3.08 13.73 21.24
N LYS A 181 2.69 13.12 22.37
CA LYS A 181 2.35 13.86 23.59
C LYS A 181 3.56 14.63 24.12
N LEU A 182 4.71 13.98 24.24
CA LEU A 182 5.96 14.62 24.67
C LEU A 182 6.39 15.74 23.70
N LEU A 183 6.29 15.49 22.40
CA LEU A 183 6.60 16.47 21.36
C LEU A 183 5.70 17.70 21.47
N LYS A 184 4.39 17.50 21.62
CA LYS A 184 3.41 18.56 21.82
C LYS A 184 3.72 19.38 23.07
N GLU A 185 3.92 18.72 24.21
CA GLU A 185 4.30 19.38 25.47
C GLU A 185 5.61 20.17 25.37
N THR A 186 6.57 19.67 24.57
CA THR A 186 7.87 20.34 24.36
C THR A 186 7.72 21.59 23.49
N ILE A 187 6.87 21.53 22.46
CA ILE A 187 6.61 22.67 21.57
C ILE A 187 5.77 23.74 22.27
N GLU A 188 4.73 23.34 23.02
CA GLU A 188 3.84 24.26 23.74
C GLU A 188 4.50 24.88 24.98
N GLY A 189 5.62 24.33 25.43
CA GLY A 189 6.31 24.73 26.66
C GLY A 189 5.74 24.01 27.88
N ARG A 190 6.61 23.51 28.76
CA ARG A 190 6.23 23.04 30.09
C ARG A 190 6.46 24.16 31.09
N ASP A 191 5.52 24.37 32.01
CA ASP A 191 5.40 25.25 33.20
C ASP A 191 6.42 26.40 33.45
N ASP A 192 7.68 26.28 33.02
CA ASP A 192 8.77 27.26 33.15
C ASP A 192 9.51 27.60 31.82
N LYS A 193 9.06 27.08 30.65
CA LYS A 193 9.71 27.31 29.34
C LYS A 193 8.77 27.98 28.35
N GLU A 194 9.29 28.95 27.60
CA GLU A 194 8.57 29.55 26.48
C GLU A 194 8.22 28.51 25.40
N PRO A 195 7.06 28.64 24.74
CA PRO A 195 6.72 27.82 23.59
C PRO A 195 7.73 28.00 22.45
N ILE A 196 8.06 26.91 21.76
CA ILE A 196 8.96 26.93 20.62
C ILE A 196 8.18 27.43 19.41
N ALA A 197 8.54 28.62 18.92
CA ALA A 197 7.92 29.18 17.72
C ALA A 197 8.19 28.29 16.49
N PRO A 198 7.23 28.15 15.55
CA PRO A 198 7.41 27.33 14.34
C PRO A 198 8.64 27.69 13.50
N GLU A 199 9.06 28.96 13.53
CA GLU A 199 10.27 29.47 12.87
C GLU A 199 11.59 28.94 13.45
N LEU A 200 11.54 28.25 14.60
CA LEU A 200 12.66 27.62 15.29
C LEU A 200 12.62 26.08 15.21
N ILE A 201 11.63 25.51 14.51
CA ILE A 201 11.48 24.06 14.37
C ILE A 201 12.02 23.66 13.00
N PHE A 202 13.09 22.87 12.99
CA PHE A 202 13.77 22.44 11.77
C PHE A 202 13.79 20.92 11.65
N GLY A 203 13.36 20.40 10.49
CA GLY A 203 13.55 19.02 10.09
C GLY A 203 14.75 18.92 9.16
N THR A 204 15.73 18.11 9.52
CA THR A 204 16.91 17.85 8.67
C THR A 204 16.94 16.38 8.30
N ASP A 205 17.22 16.10 7.03
CA ASP A 205 17.43 14.74 6.54
C ASP A 205 18.59 14.70 5.53
N GLU A 206 19.17 13.50 5.37
CA GLU A 206 20.29 13.26 4.46
C GLU A 206 19.85 12.37 3.29
N THR A 207 20.06 12.87 2.07
CA THR A 207 19.81 12.13 0.83
C THR A 207 21.09 11.86 0.07
N GLY A 208 21.34 10.58 -0.23
CA GLY A 208 22.43 10.15 -1.10
C GLY A 208 21.97 10.09 -2.56
N ILE A 209 22.56 10.92 -3.41
CA ILE A 209 22.39 10.91 -4.86
C ILE A 209 23.58 10.19 -5.49
N GLN A 210 23.34 9.04 -6.11
CA GLN A 210 24.40 8.31 -6.83
C GLN A 210 24.41 8.73 -8.30
N LYS A 211 25.59 9.06 -8.84
CA LYS A 211 25.73 9.32 -10.28
C LYS A 211 25.54 8.00 -11.05
N GLY A 212 24.70 8.01 -12.08
CA GLY A 212 24.51 6.85 -12.96
C GLY A 212 23.39 5.88 -12.59
N ILE A 213 22.58 6.17 -11.56
CA ILE A 213 21.29 5.49 -11.39
C ILE A 213 20.27 6.14 -12.33
N GLY A 214 20.23 5.66 -13.56
CA GLY A 214 19.01 5.73 -14.35
C GLY A 214 17.97 4.79 -13.74
N THR A 215 16.78 5.29 -13.44
CA THR A 215 15.57 4.49 -13.25
C THR A 215 15.46 3.44 -14.35
N SER A 216 14.94 2.25 -14.01
CA SER A 216 14.70 1.12 -14.91
C SER A 216 14.43 1.54 -16.36
N GLU A 217 15.38 1.26 -17.26
CA GLU A 217 15.25 1.54 -18.69
C GLU A 217 14.69 0.31 -19.41
N ARG A 218 13.85 0.52 -20.42
CA ARG A 218 13.30 -0.57 -21.23
C ARG A 218 14.37 -1.05 -22.23
N VAL A 219 15.06 -2.12 -21.88
CA VAL A 219 16.09 -2.74 -22.72
C VAL A 219 15.54 -3.89 -23.57
N TYR A 220 16.07 -4.06 -24.78
CA TYR A 220 15.77 -5.21 -25.64
C TYR A 220 16.76 -6.36 -25.36
N GLY A 221 16.26 -7.60 -25.33
CA GLY A 221 17.06 -8.80 -25.11
C GLY A 221 16.48 -10.04 -25.77
N PRO A 222 17.18 -11.19 -25.69
CA PRO A 222 16.74 -12.45 -26.26
C PRO A 222 15.38 -12.89 -25.69
N ALA A 223 14.46 -13.29 -26.56
CA ALA A 223 13.08 -13.65 -26.20
C ALA A 223 12.96 -14.79 -25.16
N ASN A 224 14.00 -15.63 -25.02
CA ASN A 224 14.02 -16.77 -24.11
C ASN A 224 14.75 -16.50 -22.77
N ARG A 225 15.00 -15.24 -22.40
CA ARG A 225 15.55 -14.87 -21.09
C ARG A 225 14.65 -13.88 -20.37
N SER A 226 14.28 -14.22 -19.14
CA SER A 226 13.43 -13.39 -18.28
C SER A 226 14.17 -12.20 -17.64
N VAL A 227 15.51 -12.25 -17.56
CA VAL A 227 16.32 -11.20 -16.94
C VAL A 227 17.47 -10.81 -17.85
N GLN A 228 17.55 -9.51 -18.16
CA GLN A 228 18.64 -8.91 -18.91
C GLN A 228 19.45 -8.00 -18.01
N HIS A 229 20.74 -8.30 -17.89
CA HIS A 229 21.68 -7.49 -17.11
C HIS A 229 22.36 -6.47 -18.02
N GLN A 230 22.11 -5.19 -17.76
CA GLN A 230 22.90 -4.11 -18.33
C GLN A 230 24.20 -4.01 -17.52
N GLN A 231 25.37 -4.11 -18.17
CA GLN A 231 26.64 -3.80 -17.51
C GLN A 231 26.63 -2.31 -17.14
N ARG A 232 26.96 -2.00 -15.89
CA ARG A 232 27.01 -0.63 -15.36
C ARG A 232 28.46 -0.28 -15.03
N SER A 233 28.83 0.99 -15.20
CA SER A 233 30.07 1.47 -14.58
C SER A 233 29.95 1.26 -13.07
N GLY A 234 30.98 0.68 -12.46
CA GLY A 234 31.03 0.37 -11.03
C GLY A 234 31.27 1.58 -10.13
N ASP A 235 31.23 2.79 -10.69
CA ASP A 235 31.47 4.04 -9.96
C ASP A 235 30.32 4.32 -8.98
N ARG A 236 30.52 3.86 -7.74
CA ARG A 236 29.65 4.11 -6.58
C ARG A 236 29.96 5.46 -5.93
N GLU A 237 30.15 6.49 -6.73
CA GLU A 237 30.34 7.84 -6.21
C GLU A 237 28.98 8.41 -5.76
N ASN A 238 28.81 8.51 -4.44
CA ASN A 238 27.62 9.10 -3.83
C ASN A 238 27.89 10.58 -3.55
N ILE A 239 26.98 11.44 -3.98
CA ILE A 239 26.85 12.82 -3.53
C ILE A 239 25.86 12.79 -2.38
N MET A 240 26.25 13.33 -1.22
CA MET A 240 25.32 13.45 -0.10
C MET A 240 24.79 14.89 -0.06
N VAL A 241 23.49 15.03 0.05
CA VAL A 241 22.81 16.33 0.20
C VAL A 241 22.09 16.30 1.53
N ILE A 242 22.41 17.25 2.39
CA ILE A 242 21.71 17.48 3.65
C ILE A 242 20.72 18.63 3.41
N GLU A 243 19.44 18.32 3.49
CA GLU A 243 18.36 19.29 3.32
C GLU A 243 17.74 19.59 4.68
N THR A 244 17.52 20.88 4.94
CA THR A 244 16.87 21.33 6.18
C THR A 244 15.68 22.21 5.85
N ILE A 245 14.51 21.76 6.28
CA ILE A 245 13.24 22.48 6.13
C ILE A 245 12.80 23.03 7.48
N CYS A 246 12.19 24.20 7.46
CA CYS A 246 11.64 24.85 8.64
C CYS A 246 10.12 24.65 8.69
N ALA A 247 9.54 24.56 9.89
CA ALA A 247 8.10 24.39 10.05
C ALA A 247 7.28 25.64 9.64
N ASP A 248 7.92 26.79 9.45
CA ASP A 248 7.34 28.00 8.84
C ASP A 248 7.13 27.88 7.30
N GLY A 249 7.53 26.76 6.69
CA GLY A 249 7.42 26.49 5.26
C GLY A 249 8.61 26.97 4.42
N THR A 250 9.61 27.60 5.04
CA THR A 250 10.85 27.97 4.36
C THR A 250 11.86 26.81 4.39
N SER A 251 12.88 26.90 3.54
CA SER A 251 13.98 25.92 3.48
C SER A 251 15.31 26.62 3.60
N LEU A 252 16.25 26.00 4.31
CA LEU A 252 17.63 26.46 4.37
C LEU A 252 18.37 26.06 3.09
N ALA A 253 19.47 26.75 2.80
CA ALA A 253 20.32 26.36 1.69
C ALA A 253 20.90 24.96 1.95
N PRO A 254 20.73 24.01 1.01
CA PRO A 254 21.14 22.62 1.24
C PRO A 254 22.66 22.53 1.33
N SER A 255 23.14 21.60 2.15
CA SER A 255 24.57 21.30 2.27
C SER A 255 24.95 20.12 1.40
N VAL A 256 25.80 20.35 0.39
CA VAL A 256 26.21 19.31 -0.55
C VAL A 256 27.62 18.84 -0.23
N ILE A 257 27.80 17.52 -0.15
CA ILE A 257 29.06 16.85 0.15
C ILE A 257 29.41 15.94 -1.02
N PHE A 258 30.51 16.27 -1.69
CA PHE A 258 31.07 15.43 -2.73
C PHE A 258 32.08 14.44 -2.16
N LYS A 259 32.02 13.19 -2.63
CA LYS A 259 33.10 12.24 -2.45
C LYS A 259 34.28 12.63 -3.37
N GLY A 260 35.49 12.70 -2.84
CA GLY A 260 36.68 12.97 -3.63
C GLY A 260 37.95 13.14 -2.80
N GLU A 261 39.10 13.22 -3.47
CA GLU A 261 40.39 13.61 -2.86
C GLU A 261 40.76 15.08 -3.11
N GLY A 262 39.99 15.75 -3.95
CA GLY A 262 40.13 17.16 -4.30
C GLY A 262 38.80 17.70 -4.85
N TYR A 263 38.63 19.02 -4.77
CA TYR A 263 37.45 19.72 -5.31
C TYR A 263 37.87 20.61 -6.47
N GLN A 264 37.15 20.54 -7.59
CA GLN A 264 37.41 21.38 -8.76
C GLN A 264 36.56 22.66 -8.68
N VAL A 265 37.22 23.82 -8.70
CA VAL A 265 36.58 25.14 -8.50
C VAL A 265 35.50 25.46 -9.55
N SER A 266 35.61 24.88 -10.75
CA SER A 266 34.63 25.03 -11.83
C SER A 266 33.25 24.48 -11.49
N TRP A 267 33.11 23.57 -10.51
CA TRP A 267 31.81 23.01 -10.12
C TRP A 267 30.86 24.02 -9.45
N LYS A 268 31.37 25.22 -9.12
CA LYS A 268 30.58 26.31 -8.53
C LYS A 268 29.97 27.26 -9.57
N GLN A 269 30.31 27.11 -10.86
CA GLN A 269 29.96 28.10 -11.89
C GLN A 269 28.44 28.26 -12.07
N GLU A 270 27.64 27.23 -11.76
CA GLU A 270 26.17 27.27 -11.79
C GLU A 270 25.58 26.73 -10.47
N ASN A 271 25.19 27.62 -9.56
CA ASN A 271 24.58 27.26 -8.26
C ASN A 271 23.22 27.97 -8.06
N PRO A 272 22.14 27.50 -8.70
CA PRO A 272 20.83 28.15 -8.61
C PRO A 272 20.19 28.07 -7.21
N LEU A 273 20.61 27.12 -6.38
CA LEU A 273 20.04 26.88 -5.05
C LEU A 273 20.83 27.56 -3.92
N ASN A 274 21.87 28.34 -4.24
CA ASN A 274 22.82 28.88 -3.26
C ASN A 274 23.34 27.80 -2.29
N ALA A 275 23.44 26.55 -2.75
CA ALA A 275 23.86 25.41 -1.95
C ALA A 275 25.23 25.69 -1.31
N LEU A 276 25.35 25.36 -0.04
CA LEU A 276 26.58 25.53 0.73
C LEU A 276 27.35 24.22 0.69
N TYR A 277 28.66 24.30 0.49
CA TYR A 277 29.52 23.12 0.39
C TYR A 277 30.32 23.01 1.69
N VAL A 278 30.25 21.87 2.37
CA VAL A 278 30.92 21.68 3.67
C VAL A 278 32.39 21.27 3.43
N PRO A 279 33.39 22.02 3.93
CA PRO A 279 34.78 21.66 3.78
C PRO A 279 35.23 20.61 4.81
N ALA A 280 35.76 19.47 4.36
CA ALA A 280 36.47 18.52 5.23
C ALA A 280 37.99 18.78 5.33
N ILE A 281 38.44 20.03 5.15
CA ILE A 281 39.84 20.41 5.34
C ILE A 281 40.00 21.11 6.70
N ILE A 282 40.24 20.27 7.71
CA ILE A 282 41.26 20.38 8.78
C ILE A 282 41.46 21.77 9.41
N LEU A 283 41.25 21.80 10.73
CA LEU A 283 41.97 22.63 11.71
C LEU A 283 43.49 22.52 11.52
N VAL A 284 44.07 23.18 10.51
CA VAL A 284 45.50 23.48 10.54
C VAL A 284 45.59 24.82 11.25
N LYS A 285 46.06 24.77 12.51
CA LYS A 285 46.55 25.94 13.25
C LYS A 285 47.34 26.84 12.30
N PHE A 286 46.80 27.96 11.87
CA PHE A 286 47.58 29.15 11.56
C PHE A 286 46.67 30.37 11.67
N SER A 287 46.98 31.18 12.68
CA SER A 287 46.53 32.56 12.82
C SER A 287 46.89 33.32 11.55
N PHE A 288 45.90 33.78 10.78
CA PHE A 288 45.98 35.03 10.01
C PHE A 288 44.60 35.41 9.43
N ASN A 289 44.19 36.63 9.74
CA ASN A 289 43.13 37.45 9.14
C ASN A 289 41.73 36.83 8.89
N ILE A 290 40.81 37.25 9.75
CA ILE A 290 39.36 37.19 9.60
C ILE A 290 38.96 38.19 8.52
N HIS A 291 38.71 37.72 7.30
CA HIS A 291 37.67 38.22 6.38
C HIS A 291 37.63 37.29 5.16
N THR A 292 36.45 36.79 4.82
CA THR A 292 36.13 35.77 3.78
C THR A 292 36.32 34.30 4.18
N TRP A 293 35.32 33.75 4.89
CA TRP A 293 35.14 32.30 5.06
C TRP A 293 34.00 31.81 4.16
N ASN A 294 34.31 31.59 2.88
CA ASN A 294 33.53 30.76 1.96
C ASN A 294 34.40 29.56 1.57
N ARG A 295 34.58 28.60 2.47
CA ARG A 295 35.36 27.38 2.19
C ARG A 295 34.42 26.24 1.86
N LEU A 296 34.52 25.76 0.63
CA LEU A 296 33.87 24.57 0.08
C LEU A 296 34.70 23.32 0.40
N GLY A 297 34.12 22.13 0.47
CA GLY A 297 34.96 20.95 0.28
C GLY A 297 34.30 19.62 0.04
N TYR A 298 35.18 18.64 0.09
CA TYR A 298 35.04 17.26 -0.38
C TYR A 298 35.42 16.34 0.77
N PHE A 299 34.94 15.09 0.74
CA PHE A 299 35.31 14.11 1.75
C PHE A 299 35.71 12.78 1.13
N LYS A 300 36.75 12.14 1.68
CA LYS A 300 37.28 10.89 1.12
C LYS A 300 36.31 9.70 1.22
N LYS A 301 35.47 9.66 2.27
CA LYS A 301 34.58 8.50 2.52
C LYS A 301 33.16 8.68 1.96
N GLY A 302 32.68 9.91 1.77
CA GLY A 302 31.37 10.20 1.18
C GLY A 302 30.15 9.94 2.09
N TYR A 303 30.31 9.98 3.41
CA TYR A 303 29.21 9.91 4.41
C TYR A 303 29.47 10.90 5.55
N THR A 304 28.43 11.31 6.28
CA THR A 304 28.54 12.18 7.46
C THR A 304 29.37 11.52 8.57
N ASP A 305 30.37 12.22 9.09
CA ASP A 305 31.09 11.87 10.31
C ASP A 305 30.93 12.96 11.37
N GLY A 306 31.52 12.78 12.54
CA GLY A 306 31.43 13.77 13.64
C GLY A 306 31.99 15.14 13.27
N GLU A 307 32.98 15.21 12.38
CA GLU A 307 33.60 16.46 11.94
C GLU A 307 32.68 17.22 10.97
N ILE A 308 32.06 16.50 10.03
CA ILE A 308 31.03 17.02 9.13
C ILE A 308 29.81 17.47 9.91
N GLY A 309 29.41 16.72 10.94
CA GLY A 309 28.32 17.11 11.83
C GLY A 309 28.57 18.46 12.50
N VAL A 310 29.78 18.69 13.02
CA VAL A 310 30.15 19.98 13.62
C VAL A 310 30.18 21.11 12.59
N ALA A 311 30.72 20.85 11.40
CA ALA A 311 30.76 21.82 10.32
C ALA A 311 29.35 22.18 9.82
N TRP A 312 28.46 21.19 9.73
CA TRP A 312 27.05 21.40 9.40
C TRP A 312 26.34 22.19 10.50
N ILE A 313 26.51 21.87 11.80
CA ILE A 313 25.92 22.65 12.92
C ILE A 313 26.37 24.10 12.87
N THR A 314 27.65 24.35 12.60
CA THR A 314 28.19 25.72 12.48
C THR A 314 27.55 26.49 11.31
N ASN A 315 27.24 25.79 10.23
CA ASN A 315 26.55 26.38 9.07
C ASN A 315 25.06 26.61 9.38
N PHE A 316 24.40 25.61 9.96
CA PHE A 316 23.03 25.69 10.42
C PHE A 316 22.83 26.92 11.33
N ASP A 317 23.68 27.09 12.35
CA ASP A 317 23.66 28.27 13.23
C ASP A 317 23.74 29.58 12.44
N LYS A 318 24.68 29.71 11.49
CA LYS A 318 24.79 30.92 10.66
C LYS A 318 23.53 31.25 9.87
N GLN A 319 22.86 30.22 9.34
CA GLN A 319 21.64 30.38 8.54
C GLN A 319 20.41 30.67 9.40
N THR A 320 20.37 30.15 10.63
CA THR A 320 19.20 30.27 11.51
C THR A 320 19.35 31.38 12.55
N LYS A 321 20.55 31.91 12.80
CA LYS A 321 20.83 32.95 13.80
C LYS A 321 19.99 34.22 13.64
N ALA A 322 19.76 34.65 12.40
CA ALA A 322 18.90 35.80 12.13
C ALA A 322 17.43 35.51 12.48
N LYS A 323 16.97 34.27 12.26
CA LYS A 323 15.62 33.82 12.61
C LYS A 323 15.46 33.60 14.11
N ALA A 324 16.50 33.12 14.78
CA ALA A 324 16.51 32.92 16.23
C ALA A 324 16.42 34.24 17.01
N GLY A 325 16.74 35.39 16.39
CA GLY A 325 16.64 36.69 17.04
C GLY A 325 17.52 36.84 18.29
N GLY A 326 18.53 35.96 18.46
CA GLY A 326 19.37 35.90 19.66
C GLY A 326 18.78 35.14 20.85
N LYS A 327 17.69 34.39 20.65
CA LYS A 327 17.12 33.45 21.64
C LYS A 327 17.88 32.12 21.71
#